data_AF-A0A2E2L470-F1
#
_entry.id   AF-A0A2E2L470-F1
#
_cell.length_a   1.000
_cell.length_b   1.000
_cell.length_c   1.000
_cell.angle_alpha   90.00
_cell.angle_beta   90.00
_cell.angle_gamma   90.00
#
_symmetry.space_group_name_H-M   'P 1'
#
loop_
_entity.id
_entity.type
_entity.pdbx_description
1 polymer ?
#
loop_
_entity_poly.entity_id
_entity_poly.type
_entity_poly.pdbx_seq_one_letter_code
_entity_poly.pdbx_strand_id
1 'polypeptide(L)'
;MTDQQKPQDEGGRSFPPFNAAGLAIGIGLGIAFGVALDNIGAGLAIGIGIGVAFSLAFGAAEADRRKKRDRDDDGDRGASD
;
A
#
# COMPACT_ATOMS: atom_id res chain seq x y z
N MET A 1 -2.23 -26.43 34.17
CA MET A 1 -1.43 -25.22 33.90
C MET A 1 -1.77 -24.81 32.48
N THR A 2 -2.26 -23.59 32.35
CA THR A 2 -3.03 -23.02 31.22
C THR A 2 -2.46 -23.33 29.84
N ASP A 3 -3.28 -23.99 29.02
CA ASP A 3 -3.45 -23.69 27.60
C ASP A 3 -3.73 -22.19 27.45
N GLN A 4 -2.83 -21.46 26.80
CA GLN A 4 -3.18 -20.44 25.82
C GLN A 4 -1.93 -20.23 24.96
N GLN A 5 -1.84 -21.09 23.94
CA GLN A 5 -1.08 -20.89 22.73
C GLN A 5 -1.21 -19.42 22.31
N LYS A 6 -0.17 -18.61 22.47
CA LYS A 6 -0.05 -17.39 21.66
C LYS A 6 0.47 -17.89 20.31
N PRO A 7 -0.33 -17.89 19.23
CA PRO A 7 0.23 -18.10 17.91
C PRO A 7 1.14 -16.89 17.68
N GLN A 8 2.43 -17.12 17.81
CA GLN A 8 3.43 -16.17 17.35
C GLN A 8 3.25 -16.11 15.84
N ASP A 9 2.59 -15.05 15.37
CA ASP A 9 2.97 -14.29 14.17
C ASP A 9 3.78 -15.13 13.18
N GLU A 10 3.13 -16.14 12.62
CA GLU A 10 3.69 -16.90 11.52
C GLU A 10 3.24 -16.22 10.23
N GLY A 11 4.20 -15.59 9.57
CA GLY A 11 4.25 -15.65 8.11
C GLY A 11 3.32 -14.72 7.34
N GLY A 12 2.81 -13.67 7.96
CA GLY A 12 2.08 -12.63 7.24
C GLY A 12 3.03 -11.72 6.45
N ARG A 13 3.63 -12.19 5.34
CA ARG A 13 4.10 -11.28 4.28
C ARG A 13 2.88 -10.53 3.77
N SER A 14 2.47 -9.49 4.49
CA SER A 14 1.49 -8.53 4.04
C SER A 14 2.07 -7.99 2.76
N PHE A 15 1.46 -8.37 1.63
CA PHE A 15 1.78 -7.79 0.34
C PHE A 15 1.88 -6.28 0.56
N PRO A 16 2.97 -5.64 0.11
CA PRO A 16 3.18 -4.23 0.40
C PRO A 16 1.90 -3.49 0.02
N PRO A 17 1.36 -2.64 0.92
CA PRO A 17 0.12 -1.91 0.70
C PRO A 17 0.18 -1.26 -0.68
N PHE A 18 -0.58 -1.80 -1.64
CA PHE A 18 -0.51 -1.35 -3.02
C PHE A 18 -1.56 -0.27 -3.22
N ASN A 19 -1.11 0.98 -3.32
CA ASN A 19 -2.02 2.10 -3.53
C ASN A 19 -2.40 2.21 -5.02
N ALA A 20 -3.61 1.77 -5.37
CA ALA A 20 -4.11 1.81 -6.75
C ALA A 20 -4.09 3.22 -7.39
N ALA A 21 -4.14 4.28 -6.57
CA ALA A 21 -4.03 5.66 -7.02
C ALA A 21 -2.69 5.96 -7.72
N GLY A 22 -1.58 5.41 -7.22
CA GLY A 22 -0.26 5.61 -7.83
C GLY A 22 -0.21 5.00 -9.24
N LEU A 23 -0.76 3.79 -9.39
CA LEU A 23 -0.84 3.11 -10.68
C LEU A 23 -1.76 3.85 -11.67
N ALA A 24 -2.93 4.32 -11.21
CA ALA A 24 -3.87 5.07 -12.06
C ALA A 24 -3.23 6.37 -12.60
N ILE A 25 -2.52 7.10 -11.76
CA ILE A 25 -1.78 8.32 -12.15
C ILE A 25 -0.67 7.96 -13.15
N GLY A 26 0.08 6.89 -12.88
CA GLY A 26 1.15 6.41 -13.77
C GLY A 26 0.64 6.02 -15.15
N ILE A 27 -0.49 5.33 -15.25
CA ILE A 27 -1.12 4.96 -16.53
C ILE A 27 -1.59 6.21 -17.28
N GLY A 28 -2.29 7.13 -16.60
CA GLY A 28 -2.76 8.37 -17.22
C GLY A 28 -1.61 9.22 -17.79
N LEU A 29 -0.55 9.44 -17.00
CA LEU A 29 0.65 10.14 -17.44
C LEU A 29 1.41 9.38 -18.52
N GLY A 30 1.49 8.05 -18.42
CA GLY A 30 2.17 7.20 -19.39
C GLY A 30 1.50 7.26 -20.77
N ILE A 31 0.17 7.25 -20.82
CA ILE A 31 -0.57 7.43 -22.08
C ILE A 31 -0.35 8.84 -22.62
N ALA A 32 -0.42 9.89 -21.78
CA ALA A 32 -0.21 11.27 -22.21
C ALA A 32 1.20 11.49 -22.80
N PHE A 33 2.25 11.00 -22.14
CA PHE A 33 3.61 11.05 -22.67
C PHE A 33 3.81 10.14 -23.88
N GLY A 34 3.14 8.98 -23.91
CA GLY A 34 3.18 8.09 -25.06
C GLY A 34 2.61 8.73 -26.31
N VAL A 35 1.52 9.49 -26.19
CA VAL A 35 0.94 10.28 -27.29
C VAL A 35 1.85 11.46 -27.64
N ALA A 36 2.40 12.18 -26.65
CA ALA A 36 3.28 13.32 -26.91
C ALA A 36 4.60 12.94 -27.60
N LEU A 37 5.12 11.74 -27.33
CA LEU A 37 6.34 11.19 -27.91
C LEU A 37 6.08 10.34 -29.16
N ASP A 38 4.82 10.22 -29.59
CA ASP A 38 4.36 9.31 -30.66
C ASP A 38 4.84 7.86 -30.48
N ASN A 39 5.01 7.45 -29.21
CA ASN A 39 5.47 6.13 -28.81
C ASN A 39 4.78 5.71 -27.52
N ILE A 40 3.61 5.09 -27.68
CA ILE A 40 2.81 4.57 -26.56
C ILE A 40 3.58 3.54 -25.74
N GLY A 41 4.44 2.73 -26.36
CA GLY A 41 5.25 1.74 -25.66
C GLY A 41 6.23 2.38 -24.67
N ALA A 42 6.96 3.41 -25.12
CA ALA A 42 7.87 4.17 -24.27
C ALA A 42 7.12 4.94 -23.16
N GLY A 43 5.99 5.56 -23.52
CA GLY A 43 5.15 6.29 -22.57
C GLY A 43 4.61 5.39 -21.45
N LEU A 44 4.08 4.22 -21.79
CA LEU A 44 3.60 3.25 -20.80
C LEU A 44 4.73 2.70 -19.93
N ALA A 45 5.91 2.41 -20.51
CA ALA A 45 7.04 1.93 -19.71
C ALA A 45 7.45 2.94 -18.63
N ILE A 46 7.55 4.23 -19.01
CA ILE A 46 7.84 5.32 -18.08
C ILE A 46 6.71 5.49 -17.06
N GLY A 47 5.46 5.53 -17.54
CA GLY A 47 4.28 5.72 -16.70
C GLY A 47 4.07 4.61 -15.67
N ILE A 48 4.24 3.35 -16.06
CA ILE A 48 4.17 2.20 -15.14
C ILE A 48 5.31 2.26 -14.12
N GLY A 49 6.54 2.57 -14.54
CA GLY A 49 7.67 2.72 -13.62
C GLY A 49 7.42 3.77 -12.54
N ILE A 50 6.94 4.95 -12.94
CA ILE A 50 6.58 6.04 -12.03
C ILE A 50 5.38 5.65 -11.15
N GLY A 51 4.34 5.05 -11.74
CA GLY A 51 3.12 4.68 -11.02
C GLY A 51 3.34 3.61 -9.96
N VAL A 52 4.21 2.62 -10.24
CA VAL A 52 4.61 1.60 -9.25
C VAL A 52 5.43 2.23 -8.13
N ALA A 53 6.40 3.10 -8.46
CA ALA A 53 7.20 3.79 -7.46
C ALA A 53 6.32 4.61 -6.49
N PHE A 54 5.35 5.38 -7.02
CA PHE A 54 4.41 6.11 -6.19
C PHE A 54 3.46 5.19 -5.41
N SER A 55 2.97 4.11 -6.02
CA SER A 55 2.09 3.16 -5.33
C SER A 55 2.76 2.57 -4.09
N LEU A 56 4.05 2.25 -4.17
CA LEU A 56 4.84 1.74 -3.05
C LEU A 56 5.16 2.83 -2.02
N ALA A 57 5.55 4.02 -2.48
CA ALA A 57 5.91 5.14 -1.60
C ALA A 57 4.72 5.61 -0.75
N PHE A 58 3.54 5.80 -1.37
CA PHE A 58 2.33 6.17 -0.65
C PHE A 58 1.74 5.00 0.13
N GLY A 59 1.92 3.77 -0.36
CA GLY A 59 1.41 2.57 0.30
C GLY A 59 1.98 2.40 1.70
N ALA A 60 3.31 2.52 1.81
CA ALA A 60 4.01 2.40 3.07
C ALA A 60 3.51 3.43 4.12
N ALA A 61 3.28 4.68 3.69
CA ALA A 61 2.77 5.74 4.56
C ALA A 61 1.34 5.48 5.08
N GLU A 62 0.51 4.80 4.29
CA GLU A 62 -0.87 4.47 4.65
C GLU A 62 -0.93 3.28 5.64
N ALA A 63 -0.06 2.28 5.45
CA ALA A 63 0.00 1.10 6.32
C ALA A 63 0.45 1.44 7.74
N ASP A 64 1.44 2.34 7.90
CA ASP A 64 1.89 2.78 9.22
C ASP A 64 0.78 3.50 9.99
N ARG A 65 -0.09 4.25 9.30
CA ARG A 65 -1.24 4.92 9.93
C ARG A 65 -2.34 3.95 10.34
N ARG A 66 -2.60 2.87 9.58
CA ARG A 66 -3.57 1.84 9.96
C ARG A 66 -3.12 1.08 11.21
N LYS A 67 -1.84 0.72 11.30
CA LYS A 67 -1.29 -0.04 12.43
C LYS A 67 -1.35 0.71 13.77
N LYS A 68 -1.43 2.05 13.73
CA LYS A 68 -1.57 2.89 14.94
C LYS A 68 -3.02 2.99 15.41
N ARG A 69 -3.99 3.02 14.50
CA ARG A 69 -5.42 3.08 14.84
C ARG A 69 -5.92 1.81 15.54
N ASP A 70 -5.51 0.64 15.07
CA ASP A 70 -5.97 -0.63 15.65
C ASP A 70 -5.51 -0.82 17.11
N ARG A 71 -4.37 -0.21 17.52
CA ARG A 71 -3.90 -0.28 18.91
C ARG A 71 -4.60 0.67 19.86
N ASP A 72 -5.14 1.78 19.38
CA ASP A 72 -5.78 2.78 20.22
C ASP A 72 -7.24 2.36 20.57
N ASP A 73 -7.89 1.54 19.74
CA ASP A 73 -9.30 1.10 19.90
C ASP A 73 -9.49 -0.14 20.82
N ASP A 74 -8.41 -0.86 21.12
CA ASP A 74 -8.41 -1.98 22.10
C ASP A 74 -8.08 -1.51 23.53
N GLY A 75 -7.56 -0.28 23.70
CA GLY A 75 -7.25 0.29 25.02
C GLY A 75 -8.46 0.81 25.80
N ASP A 76 -9.54 1.17 25.12
CA ASP A 76 -10.71 1.81 25.72
C ASP A 76 -11.79 0.82 26.18
N ARG A 77 -11.77 -0.42 25.69
CA ARG A 77 -12.72 -1.49 26.08
C ARG A 77 -12.33 -2.27 27.33
N GLY A 78 -11.18 -1.96 27.95
CA GLY A 78 -10.66 -2.66 29.14
C GLY A 78 -10.87 -1.93 30.47
N ALA A 79 -11.56 -0.79 30.49
CA ALA A 79 -11.68 0.06 31.68
C ALA A 79 -13.10 0.12 32.30
N SER A 80 -14.02 -0.77 31.87
CA SER A 80 -15.43 -0.74 32.27
C SER A 80 -15.86 -1.81 33.30
N ASP A 81 -14.96 -2.68 33.76
CA ASP A 81 -15.26 -3.71 34.78
C ASP A 81 -14.67 -3.36 36.15
#